data_AF-A0A024TYG1-F1
#
_entry.id   AF-A0A024TYG1-F1
#
_cell.length_a   1.000
_cell.length_b   1.000
_cell.length_c   1.000
_cell.angle_alpha   90.00
_cell.angle_beta   90.00
_cell.angle_gamma   90.00
#
_symmetry.space_group_name_H-M   'P 1'
#
loop_
_entity.id
_entity.type
_entity.pdbx_description
1 polymer ?
#
loop_
_entity_poly.entity_id
_entity_poly.type
_entity_poly.pdbx_seq_one_letter_code
_entity_poly.pdbx_strand_id
1 'polypeptide(L)'
;MELVWSEGGKRVPLDEAVAHLKSARASSGKSVRSLLHGASIQAGENSEQRENAKRTKYLETRRQYLQRVQEEKEYNKMLGKLSKPKRDSEMQKEMKSVTQHVSIGINMIAAMATAFFVAYYISRTVTDNETTRLLAGLAGAISMMMVEMVLYMARATKQEELARIMRKKDA
;
A
#
# COMPACT_ATOMS: atom_id res chain seq x y z
N MET A 1 7.84 15.26 22.28
CA MET A 1 9.26 15.62 22.04
C MET A 1 9.54 16.87 22.86
N GLU A 2 10.71 17.01 23.49
CA GLU A 2 11.03 18.16 24.34
C GLU A 2 12.36 18.80 23.91
N LEU A 3 12.43 20.13 24.00
CA LEU A 3 13.61 20.94 23.71
C LEU A 3 14.26 21.36 25.03
N VAL A 4 15.58 21.15 25.14
CA VAL A 4 16.42 21.56 26.29
C VAL A 4 17.23 22.79 25.89
N TRP A 5 17.35 23.80 26.75
CA TRP A 5 18.06 25.07 26.47
C TRP A 5 19.21 25.34 27.45
N SER A 6 20.27 26.01 26.95
CA SER A 6 21.56 26.19 27.62
C SER A 6 21.61 27.23 28.76
N GLU A 7 20.57 28.05 28.98
CA GLU A 7 20.59 29.11 30.03
C GLU A 7 19.68 28.83 31.24
N GLY A 8 19.09 27.63 31.39
CA GLY A 8 18.24 27.37 32.57
C GLY A 8 17.71 25.97 32.81
N GLY A 9 18.19 24.93 32.11
CA GLY A 9 17.87 23.53 32.41
C GLY A 9 16.39 23.12 32.28
N LYS A 10 15.49 24.03 31.89
CA LYS A 10 14.05 23.75 31.75
C LYS A 10 13.77 23.03 30.44
N ARG A 11 13.10 21.87 30.54
CA ARG A 11 12.60 21.07 29.41
C ARG A 11 11.22 21.58 29.02
N VAL A 12 11.00 21.86 27.74
CA VAL A 12 9.71 22.35 27.23
C VAL A 12 9.24 21.44 26.09
N PRO A 13 7.98 20.97 26.07
CA PRO A 13 7.44 20.20 24.97
C PRO A 13 7.48 21.00 23.66
N LEU A 14 7.75 20.31 22.55
CA LEU A 14 7.95 20.91 21.22
C LEU A 14 6.72 21.72 20.77
N ASP A 15 5.52 21.30 21.17
CA ASP A 15 4.26 21.97 20.84
C ASP A 15 4.17 23.36 21.50
N GLU A 16 4.77 23.53 22.69
CA GLU A 16 4.78 24.79 23.43
C GLU A 16 6.07 25.59 23.24
N ALA A 17 7.08 24.99 22.62
CA ALA A 17 8.40 25.58 22.45
C ALA A 17 8.37 26.89 21.66
N VAL A 18 7.47 27.00 20.68
CA VAL A 18 7.31 28.24 19.89
C VAL A 18 6.77 29.39 20.74
N ALA A 19 5.79 29.12 21.61
CA ALA A 19 5.22 30.12 22.51
C ALA A 19 6.27 30.55 23.55
N HIS A 20 7.01 29.59 24.10
CA HIS A 20 8.10 29.85 25.04
C HIS A 20 9.27 30.60 24.40
N LEU A 21 9.55 30.37 23.11
CA LEU A 21 10.57 31.11 22.37
C LEU A 21 10.20 32.56 22.11
N LYS A 22 8.92 32.82 21.82
CA LYS A 22 8.42 34.18 21.64
C LYS A 22 8.49 34.97 22.94
N SER A 23 8.11 34.37 24.08
CA SER A 23 8.21 35.02 25.40
C SER A 23 9.65 35.22 25.86
N ALA A 24 10.53 34.24 25.63
CA ALA A 24 11.96 34.35 25.93
C ALA A 24 12.65 35.44 25.09
N ARG A 25 12.29 35.57 23.81
CA ARG A 25 12.77 36.67 22.96
C ARG A 25 12.28 38.03 23.45
N ALA A 26 11.00 38.13 23.83
CA ALA A 26 10.40 39.37 24.31
C ALA A 26 11.02 39.85 25.63
N SER A 27 11.43 38.93 26.50
CA SER A 27 12.05 39.25 27.79
C SER A 27 13.57 39.46 27.72
N SER A 28 14.28 38.66 26.91
CA SER A 28 15.75 38.71 26.84
C SER A 28 16.28 39.65 25.77
N GLY A 29 15.49 40.04 24.76
CA GLY A 29 15.94 40.84 23.62
C GLY A 29 16.94 40.12 22.67
N LYS A 30 17.40 38.92 23.03
CA LYS A 30 18.35 38.12 22.26
C LYS A 30 17.68 37.47 21.04
N SER A 31 18.46 37.20 20.00
CA SER A 31 17.97 36.52 18.79
C SER A 31 17.55 35.08 19.08
N VAL A 32 16.57 34.55 18.32
CA VAL A 32 16.13 33.14 18.46
C VAL A 32 17.30 32.17 18.24
N ARG A 33 18.24 32.53 17.35
CA ARG A 33 19.45 31.75 17.07
C ARG A 33 20.39 31.67 18.27
N SER A 34 20.60 32.76 18.99
CA SER A 34 21.43 32.77 20.20
C SER A 34 20.76 32.03 21.35
N LEU A 35 19.42 32.10 21.44
CA LEU A 35 18.70 31.28 22.40
C LEU A 35 18.91 29.79 22.05
N LEU A 36 18.76 29.41 20.76
CA LEU A 36 18.85 28.00 20.29
C LEU A 36 20.26 27.42 20.39
N HIS A 37 21.25 28.27 20.63
CA HIS A 37 22.64 27.87 20.67
C HIS A 37 22.88 26.94 21.86
N GLY A 38 23.21 25.68 21.60
CA GLY A 38 23.36 24.65 22.62
C GLY A 38 22.06 23.95 23.04
N ALA A 39 20.94 24.22 22.35
CA ALA A 39 19.70 23.49 22.59
C ALA A 39 19.74 22.08 21.97
N SER A 40 19.44 21.04 22.74
CA SER A 40 19.39 19.66 22.26
C SER A 40 17.97 19.12 22.29
N ILE A 41 17.55 18.44 21.22
CA ILE A 41 16.29 17.70 21.16
C ILE A 41 16.54 16.31 21.74
N GLN A 42 15.88 15.96 22.85
CA GLN A 42 15.84 14.59 23.33
C GLN A 42 14.48 13.98 23.04
N ALA A 43 14.49 12.76 22.49
CA ALA A 43 13.29 11.94 22.43
C ALA A 43 12.93 11.55 23.87
N GLY A 44 11.88 12.16 24.41
CA GLY A 44 11.39 11.79 25.73
C GLY A 44 10.96 10.33 25.76
N GLU A 45 11.33 9.62 26.82
CA GLU A 45 10.99 8.21 27.11
C GLU A 45 9.48 7.91 26.95
N ASN A 46 8.64 8.94 27.14
CA ASN A 46 7.19 8.92 26.92
C ASN A 46 6.75 8.75 25.44
N SER A 47 7.62 8.98 24.47
CA SER A 47 7.28 8.85 23.04
C SER A 47 7.19 7.39 22.59
N GLU A 48 8.13 6.55 23.04
CA GLU A 48 8.15 5.11 22.78
C GLU A 48 6.99 4.40 23.50
N GLN A 49 6.69 4.79 24.75
CA GLN A 49 5.55 4.25 25.49
C GLN A 49 4.20 4.59 24.84
N ARG A 50 4.05 5.80 24.27
CA ARG A 50 2.83 6.19 23.53
C ARG A 50 2.69 5.43 22.21
N GLU A 51 3.78 5.16 21.50
CA GLU A 51 3.73 4.39 20.26
C GLU A 51 3.41 2.92 20.55
N ASN A 52 4.02 2.34 21.59
CA ASN A 52 3.72 0.99 22.05
C ASN A 52 2.26 0.86 22.50
N ALA A 53 1.71 1.83 23.24
CA ALA A 53 0.30 1.85 23.63
C ALA A 53 -0.67 1.93 22.44
N LYS A 54 -0.30 2.63 21.35
CA LYS A 54 -1.10 2.66 20.12
C LYS A 54 -1.04 1.32 19.39
N ARG A 55 0.14 0.70 19.32
CA ARG A 55 0.33 -0.62 18.70
C ARG A 55 -0.42 -1.71 19.46
N THR A 56 -0.36 -1.73 20.79
CA THR A 56 -1.11 -2.70 21.60
C THR A 56 -2.62 -2.53 21.40
N LYS A 57 -3.13 -1.30 21.46
CA LYS A 57 -4.55 -1.01 21.21
C LYS A 57 -5.01 -1.45 19.81
N TYR A 58 -4.18 -1.23 18.79
CA TYR A 58 -4.46 -1.71 17.43
C TYR A 58 -4.51 -3.24 17.35
N LEU A 59 -3.52 -3.92 17.95
CA LEU A 59 -3.45 -5.38 17.98
C LEU A 59 -4.62 -6.01 18.75
N GLU A 60 -5.04 -5.39 19.85
CA GLU A 60 -6.22 -5.81 20.62
C GLU A 60 -7.51 -5.65 19.81
N THR A 61 -7.69 -4.49 19.17
CA THR A 61 -8.85 -4.24 18.29
C THR A 61 -8.88 -5.24 17.14
N ARG A 62 -7.72 -5.55 16.56
CA ARG A 62 -7.60 -6.53 15.47
C ARG A 62 -7.93 -7.95 15.95
N ARG A 63 -7.47 -8.34 17.14
CA ARG A 63 -7.79 -9.65 17.74
C ARG A 63 -9.30 -9.78 18.00
N GLN A 64 -9.92 -8.77 18.57
CA GLN A 64 -11.37 -8.75 18.82
C GLN A 64 -12.17 -8.87 17.51
N TYR A 65 -11.75 -8.16 16.46
CA TYR A 65 -12.38 -8.28 15.15
C TYR A 65 -12.26 -9.71 14.59
N LEU A 66 -11.07 -10.31 14.66
CA LEU A 66 -10.85 -11.66 14.15
C LEU A 66 -11.62 -12.72 14.94
N GLN A 67 -11.74 -12.54 16.27
CA GLN A 67 -12.57 -13.39 17.13
C GLN A 67 -14.04 -13.30 16.73
N ARG A 68 -14.60 -12.09 16.58
CA ARG A 68 -15.98 -11.90 16.11
C ARG A 68 -16.23 -12.58 14.76
N VAL A 69 -15.30 -12.45 13.82
CA VAL A 69 -15.42 -13.10 12.50
C VAL A 69 -15.38 -14.63 12.61
N GLN A 70 -14.60 -15.19 13.54
CA GLN A 70 -14.60 -16.63 13.80
C GLN A 70 -15.90 -17.08 14.47
N GLU A 71 -16.35 -16.36 15.49
CA GLU A 71 -17.63 -16.61 16.18
C GLU A 71 -18.81 -16.53 15.21
N GLU A 72 -18.84 -15.55 14.30
CA GLU A 72 -19.86 -15.45 13.25
C GLU A 72 -19.83 -16.65 12.30
N LYS A 73 -18.64 -17.14 11.94
CA LYS A 73 -18.49 -18.34 11.09
C LYS A 73 -18.98 -19.59 11.82
N GLU A 74 -18.62 -19.74 13.08
CA GLU A 74 -19.06 -20.87 13.90
C GLU A 74 -20.55 -20.81 14.19
N TYR A 75 -21.08 -19.65 14.53
CA TYR A 75 -22.52 -19.42 14.69
C TYR A 75 -23.29 -19.73 13.40
N ASN A 76 -22.83 -19.24 12.26
CA ASN A 76 -23.42 -19.53 10.95
C ASN A 76 -23.27 -21.03 10.55
N LYS A 77 -22.27 -21.73 11.10
CA LYS A 77 -22.10 -23.19 10.97
C LYS A 77 -23.03 -23.97 11.91
N MET A 78 -23.28 -23.46 13.13
CA MET A 78 -24.18 -24.03 14.14
C MET A 78 -25.65 -23.79 13.83
N LEU A 79 -26.00 -22.67 13.18
CA LEU A 79 -27.29 -22.40 12.54
C LEU A 79 -27.53 -23.27 11.29
N GLY A 80 -26.92 -24.46 11.26
CA GLY A 80 -26.79 -25.32 10.11
C GLY A 80 -28.11 -25.44 9.34
N LYS A 81 -28.01 -25.22 8.03
CA LYS A 81 -28.99 -25.65 7.03
C LYS A 81 -30.37 -24.97 7.09
N LEU A 82 -30.47 -23.71 7.47
CA LEU A 82 -31.44 -22.85 6.76
C LEU A 82 -30.87 -22.66 5.37
N SER A 83 -31.29 -23.53 4.45
CA SER A 83 -30.93 -23.57 3.03
C SER A 83 -30.76 -22.15 2.48
N LYS A 84 -29.52 -21.65 2.44
CA LYS A 84 -29.25 -20.43 1.66
C LYS A 84 -29.48 -20.82 0.21
N PRO A 85 -30.37 -20.13 -0.52
CA PRO A 85 -30.62 -20.47 -1.92
C PRO A 85 -29.27 -20.43 -2.64
N LYS A 86 -28.93 -21.53 -3.34
CA LYS A 86 -27.67 -21.71 -4.09
C LYS A 86 -27.30 -20.53 -5.01
N ARG A 87 -28.27 -19.67 -5.35
CA ARG A 87 -28.12 -18.45 -6.16
C ARG A 87 -26.98 -17.53 -5.72
N ASP A 88 -26.78 -17.31 -4.42
CA ASP A 88 -25.74 -16.35 -3.98
C ASP A 88 -24.31 -16.88 -4.20
N SER A 89 -24.13 -18.20 -4.21
CA SER A 89 -22.81 -18.81 -4.42
C SER A 89 -22.39 -18.84 -5.88
N GLU A 90 -23.34 -18.98 -6.80
CA GLU A 90 -23.10 -18.87 -8.25
C GLU A 90 -22.90 -17.41 -8.64
N MET A 91 -23.73 -16.49 -8.13
CA MET A 91 -23.58 -15.06 -8.39
C MET A 91 -22.27 -14.49 -7.83
N GLN A 92 -21.82 -14.93 -6.64
CA GLN A 92 -20.49 -14.56 -6.13
C GLN A 92 -19.32 -15.20 -6.90
N LYS A 93 -19.49 -16.43 -7.41
CA LYS A 93 -18.50 -17.06 -8.30
C LYS A 93 -18.39 -16.31 -9.62
N GLU A 94 -19.51 -15.86 -10.18
CA GLU A 94 -19.55 -15.07 -11.41
C GLU A 94 -18.99 -13.65 -11.19
N MET A 95 -19.33 -12.97 -10.10
CA MET A 95 -18.73 -11.67 -9.79
C MET A 95 -17.21 -11.77 -9.57
N LYS A 96 -16.72 -12.85 -8.93
CA LYS A 96 -15.28 -13.12 -8.82
C LYS A 96 -14.64 -13.40 -10.19
N SER A 97 -15.29 -14.17 -11.06
CA SER A 97 -14.73 -14.46 -12.39
C SER A 97 -14.67 -13.19 -13.24
N VAL A 98 -15.72 -12.37 -13.25
CA VAL A 98 -15.77 -11.11 -14.01
C VAL A 98 -14.69 -10.13 -13.53
N THR A 99 -14.52 -9.97 -12.21
CA THR A 99 -13.47 -9.11 -11.65
C THR A 99 -12.07 -9.64 -11.98
N GLN A 100 -11.90 -10.96 -12.01
CA GLN A 100 -10.64 -11.61 -12.36
C GLN A 100 -10.26 -11.38 -13.83
N HIS A 101 -11.21 -11.47 -14.76
CA HIS A 101 -10.96 -11.19 -16.18
C HIS A 101 -10.64 -9.71 -16.44
N VAL A 102 -11.32 -8.79 -15.75
CA VAL A 102 -11.04 -7.34 -15.84
C VAL A 102 -9.64 -7.02 -15.30
N SER A 103 -9.25 -7.58 -14.16
CA SER A 103 -7.91 -7.35 -13.58
C SER A 103 -6.79 -7.85 -14.49
N ILE A 104 -7.00 -8.95 -15.21
CA ILE A 104 -6.02 -9.47 -16.18
C ILE A 104 -5.90 -8.52 -17.38
N GLY A 105 -7.02 -8.04 -17.93
CA GLY A 105 -7.01 -7.10 -19.06
C GLY A 105 -6.35 -5.75 -18.74
N ILE A 106 -6.55 -5.23 -17.52
CA ILE A 106 -5.90 -3.98 -17.08
C ILE A 106 -4.39 -4.13 -16.99
N ASN A 107 -3.91 -5.25 -16.43
CA ASN A 107 -2.47 -5.51 -16.36
C ASN A 107 -1.86 -5.61 -17.77
N MET A 108 -2.61 -6.18 -18.72
CA MET A 108 -2.22 -6.30 -20.12
C MET A 108 -2.01 -4.94 -20.79
N ILE A 109 -2.99 -4.05 -20.63
CA ILE A 109 -2.91 -2.69 -21.19
C ILE A 109 -1.76 -1.89 -20.54
N ALA A 110 -1.56 -2.04 -19.23
CA ALA A 110 -0.46 -1.38 -18.52
C ALA A 110 0.92 -1.86 -19.01
N ALA A 111 1.08 -3.15 -19.26
CA ALA A 111 2.30 -3.72 -19.82
C ALA A 111 2.58 -3.20 -21.25
N MET A 112 1.56 -3.15 -22.11
CA MET A 112 1.71 -2.58 -23.46
C MET A 112 2.10 -1.10 -23.42
N ALA A 113 1.45 -0.31 -22.57
CA ALA A 113 1.75 1.11 -22.42
C ALA A 113 3.19 1.32 -21.92
N THR A 114 3.61 0.56 -20.90
CA THR A 114 4.98 0.66 -20.37
C THR A 114 6.03 0.29 -21.42
N ALA A 115 5.83 -0.80 -22.17
CA ALA A 115 6.74 -1.18 -23.25
C ALA A 115 6.80 -0.14 -24.38
N PHE A 116 5.66 0.46 -24.74
CA PHE A 116 5.61 1.57 -25.70
C PHE A 116 6.47 2.75 -25.25
N PHE A 117 6.26 3.22 -24.01
CA PHE A 117 7.01 4.35 -23.47
C PHE A 117 8.50 4.05 -23.33
N VAL A 118 8.87 2.84 -22.90
CA VAL A 118 10.28 2.43 -22.80
C VAL A 118 10.95 2.44 -24.17
N ALA A 119 10.34 1.82 -25.19
CA ALA A 119 10.90 1.80 -26.54
C ALA A 119 10.92 3.20 -27.20
N TYR A 120 9.90 4.03 -26.94
CA TYR A 120 9.88 5.43 -27.36
C TYR A 120 11.02 6.24 -26.70
N TYR A 121 11.26 6.04 -25.41
CA TYR A 121 12.30 6.78 -24.70
C TYR A 121 13.71 6.34 -25.11
N ILE A 122 13.90 5.04 -25.39
CA ILE A 122 15.17 4.51 -25.92
C ILE A 122 15.41 5.04 -27.34
N SER A 123 14.41 5.00 -28.21
CA SER A 123 14.56 5.54 -29.57
C SER A 123 14.80 7.05 -29.57
N ARG A 124 14.37 7.75 -28.52
CA ARG A 124 14.65 9.19 -28.33
C ARG A 124 16.14 9.50 -28.31
N THR A 125 16.96 8.63 -27.73
CA THR A 125 18.40 8.87 -27.61
C THR A 125 19.18 8.53 -28.88
N VAL A 126 18.56 7.78 -29.80
CA VAL A 126 19.20 7.27 -31.03
C VAL A 126 18.77 8.06 -32.27
N THR A 127 17.57 8.65 -32.27
CA THR A 127 17.02 9.33 -33.44
C THR A 127 16.22 10.57 -33.05
N ASP A 128 16.38 11.66 -33.82
CA ASP A 128 15.66 12.93 -33.64
C ASP A 128 14.33 12.99 -34.38
N ASN A 129 14.11 12.10 -35.34
CA ASN A 129 12.85 12.02 -36.07
C ASN A 129 11.73 11.42 -35.20
N GLU A 130 10.63 12.18 -35.07
CA GLU A 130 9.47 11.81 -34.26
C GLU A 130 8.74 10.59 -34.80
N THR A 131 8.64 10.44 -36.13
CA THR A 131 7.95 9.30 -36.76
C THR A 131 8.62 7.98 -36.41
N THR A 132 9.96 7.94 -36.43
CA THR A 132 10.74 6.76 -36.05
C THR A 132 10.63 6.42 -34.57
N ARG A 133 10.47 7.43 -33.70
CA ARG A 133 10.24 7.20 -32.26
C ARG A 133 8.88 6.55 -32.01
N LEU A 134 7.85 7.02 -32.70
CA LEU A 134 6.51 6.43 -32.63
C LEU A 134 6.49 5.00 -33.17
N LEU A 135 7.17 4.74 -34.29
CA LEU A 135 7.30 3.39 -34.86
C LEU A 135 8.05 2.45 -33.91
N ALA A 136 9.12 2.91 -33.25
CA ALA A 136 9.84 2.13 -32.27
C ALA A 136 8.98 1.82 -31.03
N GLY A 137 8.22 2.80 -30.54
CA GLY A 137 7.22 2.61 -29.48
C GLY A 137 6.19 1.55 -29.86
N LEU A 138 5.62 1.65 -31.07
CA LEU A 138 4.64 0.71 -31.60
C LEU A 138 5.22 -0.71 -31.71
N ALA A 139 6.44 -0.86 -32.22
CA ALA A 139 7.14 -2.14 -32.30
C ALA A 139 7.39 -2.74 -30.91
N GLY A 140 7.73 -1.90 -29.92
CA GLY A 140 7.86 -2.31 -28.52
C GLY A 140 6.54 -2.81 -27.93
N ALA A 141 5.43 -2.12 -28.19
CA ALA A 141 4.10 -2.53 -27.75
C ALA A 141 3.67 -3.87 -28.36
N ILE A 142 3.88 -4.07 -29.67
CA ILE A 142 3.57 -5.33 -30.37
C ILE A 142 4.41 -6.48 -29.80
N SER A 143 5.71 -6.24 -29.57
CA SER A 143 6.59 -7.24 -28.98
C SER A 143 6.13 -7.64 -27.57
N MET A 144 5.73 -6.66 -26.75
CA MET A 144 5.19 -6.93 -25.42
C MET A 144 3.87 -7.71 -25.48
N MET A 145 3.00 -7.43 -26.46
CA MET A 145 1.78 -8.20 -26.69
C MET A 145 2.07 -9.68 -26.94
N MET A 146 3.10 -10.00 -27.72
CA MET A 146 3.49 -11.40 -27.96
C MET A 146 3.96 -12.08 -26.67
N VAL A 147 4.78 -11.39 -25.88
CA VAL A 147 5.26 -11.88 -24.58
C VAL A 147 4.08 -12.14 -23.64
N GLU A 148 3.13 -11.21 -23.56
CA GLU A 148 1.94 -11.38 -22.73
C GLU A 148 1.05 -12.52 -23.19
N MET A 149 0.90 -12.75 -24.50
CA MET A 149 0.12 -13.89 -25.00
C MET A 149 0.73 -15.23 -24.55
N VAL A 150 2.05 -15.34 -24.58
CA VAL A 150 2.77 -16.53 -24.09
C VAL A 150 2.62 -16.67 -22.57
N LEU A 151 2.81 -15.58 -21.82
CA LEU A 151 2.64 -15.58 -20.36
C LEU A 151 1.19 -15.92 -19.96
N TYR A 152 0.22 -15.42 -20.71
CA TYR A 152 -1.19 -15.73 -20.52
C TYR A 152 -1.45 -17.22 -20.74
N MET A 153 -0.95 -17.81 -21.82
CA MET A 153 -1.10 -19.24 -22.08
C MET A 153 -0.42 -20.10 -20.99
N ALA A 154 0.79 -19.71 -20.55
CA ALA A 154 1.49 -20.38 -19.46
C ALA A 154 0.76 -20.26 -18.10
N ARG A 155 0.05 -19.15 -17.86
CA ARG A 155 -0.77 -18.98 -16.66
C ARG A 155 -2.09 -19.74 -16.75
N ALA A 156 -2.74 -19.72 -17.91
CA ALA A 156 -4.01 -20.39 -18.16
C ALA A 156 -3.87 -21.91 -18.00
N THR A 157 -2.82 -22.50 -18.56
CA THR A 157 -2.52 -23.94 -18.42
C THR A 157 -2.33 -24.35 -16.96
N LYS A 158 -1.63 -23.56 -16.15
CA LYS A 158 -1.49 -23.80 -14.69
C LYS A 158 -2.80 -23.68 -13.93
N GLN A 159 -3.67 -22.74 -14.30
CA GLN A 159 -4.99 -22.59 -13.68
C GLN A 159 -5.91 -23.77 -14.02
N GLU A 160 -5.85 -24.28 -15.25
CA GLU A 160 -6.58 -25.48 -15.65
C GLU A 160 -6.11 -26.73 -14.90
N GLU A 161 -4.81 -26.89 -14.69
CA GLU A 161 -4.25 -28.01 -13.93
C GLU A 161 -4.70 -27.99 -12.47
N LEU A 162 -4.64 -26.82 -11.83
CA LEU A 162 -5.17 -26.64 -10.46
C LEU A 162 -6.68 -26.91 -10.38
N ALA A 163 -7.45 -26.46 -11.37
CA ALA A 163 -8.88 -26.73 -11.43
C ALA A 163 -9.20 -28.23 -11.57
N ARG A 164 -8.37 -28.98 -12.33
CA ARG A 164 -8.49 -30.45 -12.44
C ARG A 164 -8.17 -31.16 -11.13
N ILE A 165 -7.14 -30.71 -10.41
CA ILE A 165 -6.76 -31.28 -9.10
C ILE A 165 -7.88 -31.05 -8.08
N MET A 166 -8.48 -29.85 -8.05
CA MET A 166 -9.62 -29.58 -7.16
C MET A 166 -10.84 -30.46 -7.50
N ARG A 167 -11.18 -30.61 -8.79
CA ARG A 167 -12.28 -31.52 -9.20
C ARG A 167 -12.05 -32.98 -8.82
N LYS A 168 -10.80 -33.47 -8.83
CA LYS A 168 -10.46 -34.83 -8.39
C LYS A 168 -10.50 -35.00 -6.86
N LYS A 169 -10.35 -33.92 -6.10
CA LYS A 169 -10.39 -33.96 -4.63
C LYS A 169 -11.81 -33.88 -4.07
N ASP A 170 -12.73 -33.28 -4.83
CA ASP A 170 -14.14 -33.11 -4.47
C ASP A 170 -15.05 -34.26 -4.97
N ALA A 171 -14.50 -35.22 -5.71
CA ALA A 171 -15.16 -36.45 -6.18
C ALA A 171 -14.72 -37.65 -5.36
#